data_AF-A0A7C3ASS3-F1
#
_entry.id   AF-A0A7C3ASS3-F1
#
_cell.length_a   1.000
_cell.length_b   1.000
_cell.length_c   1.000
_cell.angle_alpha   90.00
_cell.angle_beta   90.00
_cell.angle_gamma   90.00
#
_symmetry.space_group_name_H-M   'P 1'
#
loop_
_entity.id
_entity.type
_entity.pdbx_description
1 polymer ?
#
loop_
_entity_poly.entity_id
_entity_poly.type
_entity_poly.pdbx_seq_one_letter_code
_entity_poly.pdbx_strand_id
1 'polypeptide(L)'
;QSNLKQWGLICKMYANEARGGEWPPLQARAGNHSIMKSFSLTPWLEAVYPEYLNDLGLLSCPSDLDSLAVVANGENPATLLAEKPYLAGRSYGYFGWVVDKADRPLVRCDQFQNLALLSGVLGAQLNLSVFVVTAQLAGGFDAQLRAHPVPSLEPGWIQEVLSQNITDVSPHPQTGETLGNGAGTTIYRLREGVERFLITDINSLGHSARAQSTVWVMFDQTVQRGNRILSNHQPGGANVLYMDGHVAYVGYEHGPYDPQLGIWLDGPATPPVMPSMASTLTILGAAR
;
A
#
# COMPACT_ATOMS: atom_id res chain seq x y z
N GLN A 1 -3.05 19.20 1.44
CA GLN A 1 -2.76 18.73 2.81
C GLN A 1 -3.99 18.47 3.69
N SER A 2 -5.23 18.84 3.31
CA SER A 2 -6.45 18.49 4.10
C SER A 2 -6.84 17.02 4.01
N ASN A 3 -6.77 16.42 2.81
CA ASN A 3 -7.30 15.08 2.54
C ASN A 3 -6.57 13.99 3.33
N LEU A 4 -5.23 13.92 3.28
CA LEU A 4 -4.47 12.94 4.08
C LEU A 4 -4.73 13.08 5.59
N LYS A 5 -4.90 14.30 6.10
CA LYS A 5 -5.26 14.52 7.53
C LYS A 5 -6.66 13.99 7.85
N GLN A 6 -7.62 14.18 6.93
CA GLN A 6 -8.96 13.60 7.07
C GLN A 6 -8.91 12.07 7.05
N TRP A 7 -8.10 11.46 6.17
CA TRP A 7 -7.84 10.02 6.20
C TRP A 7 -7.29 9.55 7.55
N GLY A 8 -6.33 10.29 8.13
CA GLY A 8 -5.82 10.00 9.48
C GLY A 8 -6.92 9.97 10.53
N LEU A 9 -7.83 10.96 10.50
CA LEU A 9 -8.98 11.00 11.41
C LEU A 9 -9.93 9.82 11.19
N ILE A 10 -10.29 9.51 9.94
CA ILE A 10 -11.17 8.38 9.59
C ILE A 10 -10.60 7.07 10.12
N CYS A 11 -9.31 6.80 9.87
CA CYS A 11 -8.67 5.59 10.33
C CYS A 11 -8.61 5.50 11.85
N LYS A 12 -8.36 6.61 12.56
CA LYS A 12 -8.39 6.66 14.03
C LYS A 12 -9.79 6.43 14.60
N MET A 13 -10.82 7.05 14.02
CA MET A 13 -12.21 6.81 14.44
C MET A 13 -12.62 5.36 14.21
N TYR A 14 -12.28 4.80 13.04
CA TYR A 14 -12.48 3.37 12.77
C TYR A 14 -11.77 2.49 13.80
N ALA A 15 -10.48 2.73 14.07
CA ALA A 15 -9.70 1.92 14.99
C ALA A 15 -10.23 1.96 16.44
N ASN A 16 -10.81 3.09 16.86
CA ASN A 16 -11.43 3.20 18.19
C ASN A 16 -12.66 2.30 18.36
N GLU A 17 -13.30 1.89 17.26
CA GLU A 17 -14.51 1.06 17.25
C GLU A 17 -14.21 -0.38 16.82
N ALA A 18 -13.17 -0.58 16.02
CA ALA A 18 -12.73 -1.88 15.57
C ALA A 18 -12.17 -2.73 16.73
N ARG A 19 -12.51 -4.01 16.73
CA ARG A 19 -11.99 -4.97 17.70
C ARG A 19 -10.46 -4.99 17.62
N GLY A 20 -9.80 -4.84 18.76
CA GLY A 20 -8.34 -4.90 18.84
C GLY A 20 -7.62 -3.66 18.31
N GLY A 21 -8.33 -2.56 18.03
CA GLY A 21 -7.74 -1.31 17.58
C GLY A 21 -7.27 -1.32 16.12
N GLU A 22 -7.78 -2.25 15.31
CA GLU A 22 -7.32 -2.44 13.92
C GLU A 22 -7.69 -1.25 13.04
N TRP A 23 -6.75 -0.82 12.21
CA TRP A 23 -7.03 0.14 11.14
C TRP A 23 -7.75 -0.58 9.99
N PRO A 24 -8.48 0.15 9.12
CA PRO A 24 -9.25 -0.47 8.04
C PRO A 24 -8.40 -1.45 7.21
N PRO A 25 -8.92 -2.63 6.81
CA PRO A 25 -8.16 -3.55 5.97
C PRO A 25 -7.90 -2.97 4.58
N LEU A 26 -6.99 -3.59 3.83
CA LEU A 26 -6.76 -3.21 2.43
C LEU A 26 -7.99 -3.61 1.60
N GLN A 27 -8.40 -2.77 0.65
CA GLN A 27 -9.50 -3.06 -0.25
C GLN A 27 -9.16 -4.24 -1.18
N ALA A 28 -9.93 -5.32 -1.06
CA ALA A 28 -10.12 -6.31 -2.11
C ALA A 28 -11.61 -6.56 -2.35
N ARG A 29 -12.07 -6.29 -3.57
CA ARG A 29 -13.39 -6.69 -4.02
C ARG A 29 -13.36 -7.07 -5.49
N ALA A 30 -13.48 -8.35 -5.77
CA ALA A 30 -13.86 -8.81 -7.10
C ALA A 30 -15.36 -8.58 -7.28
N GLY A 31 -15.72 -7.47 -7.94
CA GLY A 31 -17.00 -7.40 -8.63
C GLY A 31 -17.06 -8.40 -9.80
N ASN A 32 -17.98 -8.23 -10.73
CA ASN A 32 -18.04 -9.04 -11.98
C ASN A 32 -16.90 -8.71 -12.98
N HIS A 33 -15.78 -8.17 -12.50
CA HIS A 33 -14.65 -7.71 -13.28
C HIS A 33 -13.43 -8.60 -13.05
N SER A 34 -12.40 -8.47 -13.89
CA SER A 34 -11.16 -9.22 -13.68
C SER A 34 -10.58 -8.94 -12.29
N ILE A 35 -9.94 -9.93 -11.69
CA ILE A 35 -9.25 -9.80 -10.39
C ILE A 35 -8.26 -8.62 -10.37
N MET A 36 -7.74 -8.25 -11.55
CA MET A 36 -6.90 -7.09 -11.81
C MET A 36 -7.54 -5.75 -11.42
N LYS A 37 -8.86 -5.65 -11.53
CA LYS A 37 -9.65 -4.48 -11.13
C LYS A 37 -10.21 -4.59 -9.72
N SER A 38 -9.84 -5.64 -9.01
CA SER A 38 -10.45 -6.02 -7.73
C SER A 38 -9.61 -5.63 -6.53
N PHE A 39 -8.34 -5.29 -6.73
CA PHE A 39 -7.45 -4.79 -5.69
C PHE A 39 -7.24 -3.29 -5.84
N SER A 40 -7.11 -2.62 -4.71
CA SER A 40 -6.78 -1.20 -4.69
C SER A 40 -6.04 -0.85 -3.42
N LEU A 41 -5.05 0.04 -3.55
CA LEU A 41 -4.19 0.48 -2.45
C LEU A 41 -4.89 1.57 -1.64
N THR A 42 -6.03 1.21 -1.09
CA THR A 42 -6.95 2.09 -0.37
C THR A 42 -7.60 1.30 0.77
N PRO A 43 -8.00 1.94 1.88
CA PRO A 43 -8.82 1.31 2.91
C PRO A 43 -10.03 0.58 2.32
N TRP A 44 -10.44 -0.55 2.92
CA TRP A 44 -11.67 -1.23 2.52
C TRP A 44 -12.86 -0.34 2.85
N LEU A 45 -13.42 0.29 1.83
CA LEU A 45 -14.33 1.41 2.04
C LEU A 45 -15.68 0.98 2.61
N GLU A 46 -16.09 -0.28 2.42
CA GLU A 46 -17.30 -0.85 3.03
C GLU A 46 -17.12 -1.13 4.53
N ALA A 47 -15.89 -1.27 5.01
CA ALA A 47 -15.64 -1.39 6.43
C ALA A 47 -15.77 -0.03 7.14
N VAL A 48 -15.53 1.07 6.43
CA VAL A 48 -15.59 2.42 6.99
C VAL A 48 -17.04 2.88 7.09
N TYR A 49 -17.45 3.35 8.26
CA TYR A 49 -18.79 3.90 8.45
C TYR A 49 -19.05 5.07 7.47
N PRO A 50 -20.21 5.09 6.78
CA PRO A 50 -20.54 6.15 5.81
C PRO A 50 -20.44 7.57 6.37
N GLU A 51 -20.67 7.75 7.67
CA GLU A 51 -20.56 9.02 8.37
C GLU A 51 -19.12 9.54 8.44
N TYR A 52 -18.12 8.64 8.41
CA TYR A 52 -16.71 8.99 8.41
C TYR A 52 -16.23 9.36 7.00
N LEU A 53 -16.75 8.69 5.97
CA LEU A 53 -16.46 8.93 4.55
C LEU A 53 -17.67 9.51 3.82
N ASN A 54 -18.09 10.71 4.22
CA ASN A 54 -19.26 11.38 3.65
C ASN A 54 -18.96 12.21 2.38
N ASP A 55 -17.69 12.49 2.09
CA ASP A 55 -17.21 13.20 0.89
C ASP A 55 -16.29 12.30 0.07
N LEU A 56 -16.78 11.79 -1.06
CA LEU A 56 -15.99 11.00 -1.99
C LEU A 56 -14.87 11.78 -2.69
N GLY A 57 -14.93 13.12 -2.67
CA GLY A 57 -13.84 13.97 -3.12
C GLY A 57 -12.53 13.69 -2.37
N LEU A 58 -12.62 13.15 -1.15
CA LEU A 58 -11.49 12.72 -0.33
C LEU A 58 -10.62 11.62 -0.99
N LEU A 59 -11.20 10.81 -1.88
CA LEU A 59 -10.48 9.76 -2.60
C LEU A 59 -9.65 10.29 -3.77
N SER A 60 -9.87 11.55 -4.16
CA SER A 60 -9.14 12.22 -5.24
C SER A 60 -8.16 13.23 -4.64
N CYS A 61 -6.92 13.24 -5.15
CA CYS A 61 -6.00 14.31 -4.80
C CYS A 61 -6.45 15.63 -5.46
N PRO A 62 -6.38 16.79 -4.79
CA PRO A 62 -6.72 18.08 -5.40
C PRO A 62 -5.88 18.42 -6.65
N SER A 63 -4.70 17.82 -6.79
CA SER A 63 -3.84 17.97 -7.98
C SER A 63 -4.16 16.98 -9.10
N ASP A 64 -5.08 16.04 -8.87
CA ASP A 64 -5.54 15.10 -9.89
C ASP A 64 -6.54 15.81 -10.82
N LEU A 65 -6.21 15.87 -12.10
CA LEU A 65 -7.00 16.58 -13.10
C LEU A 65 -8.32 15.87 -13.43
N ASP A 66 -8.41 14.56 -13.16
CA ASP A 66 -9.57 13.73 -13.48
C ASP A 66 -10.41 13.44 -12.23
N SER A 67 -11.06 14.43 -11.62
CA SER A 67 -11.72 14.22 -10.31
C SER A 67 -12.71 13.03 -10.29
N LEU A 68 -12.74 12.28 -9.18
CA LEU A 68 -13.68 11.15 -9.04
C LEU A 68 -15.16 11.56 -9.14
N ALA A 69 -15.47 12.81 -8.78
CA ALA A 69 -16.79 13.39 -9.00
C ALA A 69 -17.19 13.42 -10.49
N VAL A 70 -16.24 13.59 -11.41
CA VAL A 70 -16.47 13.51 -12.86
C VAL A 70 -16.72 12.06 -13.30
N VAL A 71 -16.06 11.08 -12.66
CA VAL A 71 -16.19 9.65 -13.00
C VAL A 71 -17.48 9.05 -12.44
N ALA A 72 -17.98 9.57 -11.31
CA ALA A 72 -19.17 9.04 -10.65
C ALA A 72 -20.45 9.24 -11.47
N ASN A 73 -20.57 10.25 -12.36
CA ASN A 73 -21.71 10.50 -13.26
C ASN A 73 -23.12 10.15 -12.71
N GLY A 74 -23.38 10.44 -11.42
CA GLY A 74 -24.65 10.14 -10.75
C GLY A 74 -24.84 8.71 -10.21
N GLU A 75 -23.82 7.84 -10.30
CA GLU A 75 -23.78 6.52 -9.63
C GLU A 75 -23.76 6.69 -8.10
N ASN A 76 -24.40 5.76 -7.38
CA ASN A 76 -24.34 5.71 -5.93
C ASN A 76 -22.88 5.46 -5.50
N PRO A 77 -22.31 6.30 -4.60
CA PRO A 77 -21.02 6.07 -3.95
C PRO A 77 -20.74 4.61 -3.60
N ALA A 78 -21.64 3.93 -2.90
CA ALA A 78 -21.44 2.55 -2.47
C ALA A 78 -21.26 1.58 -3.65
N THR A 79 -21.99 1.79 -4.75
CA THR A 79 -21.89 0.99 -5.98
C THR A 79 -20.58 1.27 -6.73
N LEU A 80 -20.20 2.55 -6.86
CA LEU A 80 -18.95 2.95 -7.51
C LEU A 80 -17.72 2.38 -6.77
N LEU A 81 -17.75 2.42 -5.44
CA LEU A 81 -16.68 1.91 -4.58
C LEU A 81 -16.60 0.38 -4.58
N ALA A 82 -17.75 -0.28 -4.73
CA ALA A 82 -17.85 -1.74 -4.82
C ALA A 82 -17.36 -2.29 -6.17
N GLU A 83 -17.74 -1.64 -7.27
CA GLU A 83 -17.51 -2.15 -8.63
C GLU A 83 -16.19 -1.67 -9.24
N LYS A 84 -15.67 -0.54 -8.76
CA LYS A 84 -14.49 0.12 -9.33
C LYS A 84 -13.48 0.51 -8.24
N PRO A 85 -12.98 -0.45 -7.42
CA PRO A 85 -12.06 -0.13 -6.32
C PRO A 85 -10.77 0.55 -6.81
N TYR A 86 -10.35 0.29 -8.06
CA TYR A 86 -9.21 0.97 -8.68
C TYR A 86 -9.36 2.51 -8.77
N LEU A 87 -10.59 3.03 -8.73
CA LEU A 87 -10.85 4.47 -8.67
C LEU A 87 -10.50 5.04 -7.29
N ALA A 88 -10.80 4.30 -6.23
CA ALA A 88 -10.57 4.70 -4.85
C ALA A 88 -9.10 4.72 -4.42
N GLY A 89 -8.23 3.95 -5.08
CA GLY A 89 -6.78 3.92 -4.82
C GLY A 89 -5.97 4.59 -5.91
N ARG A 90 -6.56 5.52 -6.67
CA ARG A 90 -5.88 6.22 -7.76
C ARG A 90 -4.94 7.32 -7.24
N SER A 91 -5.38 8.07 -6.24
CA SER A 91 -4.67 9.27 -5.78
C SER A 91 -3.86 9.07 -4.51
N TYR A 92 -4.17 8.03 -3.72
CA TYR A 92 -3.50 7.73 -2.46
C TYR A 92 -3.14 6.25 -2.38
N GLY A 93 -2.04 5.93 -1.69
CA GLY A 93 -1.56 4.58 -1.46
C GLY A 93 -1.65 4.20 0.02
N TYR A 94 -2.31 3.09 0.30
CA TYR A 94 -2.47 2.49 1.61
C TYR A 94 -2.27 0.98 1.49
N PHE A 95 -1.41 0.40 2.33
CA PHE A 95 -1.15 -1.04 2.33
C PHE A 95 -1.93 -1.77 3.42
N GLY A 96 -2.23 -1.13 4.54
CA GLY A 96 -2.86 -1.78 5.68
C GLY A 96 -1.92 -2.57 6.60
N TRP A 97 -0.64 -2.67 6.26
CA TRP A 97 0.39 -3.27 7.10
C TRP A 97 1.48 -2.27 7.48
N VAL A 98 2.20 -2.56 8.56
CA VAL A 98 3.39 -1.82 8.97
C VAL A 98 4.55 -2.19 8.06
N VAL A 99 5.07 -1.21 7.34
CA VAL A 99 6.22 -1.38 6.44
C VAL A 99 7.37 -0.50 6.96
N ASP A 100 8.28 -1.11 7.70
CA ASP A 100 9.41 -0.47 8.39
C ASP A 100 10.76 -0.73 7.70
N LYS A 101 10.79 -1.60 6.69
CA LYS A 101 12.00 -2.05 5.98
C LYS A 101 11.95 -1.67 4.50
N ALA A 102 11.31 -0.55 4.19
CA ALA A 102 11.26 -0.07 2.83
C ALA A 102 12.65 0.39 2.34
N ASP A 103 13.53 0.88 3.20
CA ASP A 103 14.90 1.31 2.90
C ASP A 103 15.88 0.17 2.55
N ARG A 104 15.45 -1.08 2.59
CA ARG A 104 16.31 -2.24 2.32
C ARG A 104 16.62 -2.37 0.83
N PRO A 105 17.74 -3.02 0.46
CA PRO A 105 18.10 -3.23 -0.93
C PRO A 105 16.93 -3.80 -1.74
N LEU A 106 16.71 -3.24 -2.92
CA LEU A 106 15.63 -3.73 -3.76
C LEU A 106 15.95 -5.11 -4.32
N VAL A 107 14.90 -5.87 -4.58
CA VAL A 107 14.98 -7.24 -5.06
C VAL A 107 14.10 -7.44 -6.28
N ARG A 108 14.51 -8.35 -7.17
CA ARG A 108 13.66 -8.70 -8.30
C ARG A 108 12.50 -9.57 -7.83
N CYS A 109 11.32 -9.36 -8.39
CA CYS A 109 10.14 -10.16 -8.03
C CYS A 109 10.35 -11.66 -8.23
N ASP A 110 11.12 -12.07 -9.23
CA ASP A 110 11.38 -13.49 -9.51
C ASP A 110 12.34 -14.17 -8.53
N GLN A 111 12.91 -13.43 -7.57
CA GLN A 111 13.61 -14.02 -6.41
C GLN A 111 12.64 -14.62 -5.37
N PHE A 112 11.34 -14.37 -5.52
CA PHE A 112 10.28 -14.96 -4.68
C PHE A 112 9.47 -15.96 -5.50
N GLN A 113 9.53 -17.23 -5.12
CA GLN A 113 9.02 -18.34 -5.92
C GLN A 113 7.50 -18.29 -6.14
N ASN A 114 6.73 -17.84 -5.13
CA ASN A 114 5.28 -17.86 -5.20
C ASN A 114 4.71 -16.65 -5.94
N LEU A 115 5.49 -15.58 -6.14
CA LEU A 115 5.05 -14.44 -6.95
C LEU A 115 4.81 -14.82 -8.42
N ALA A 116 5.45 -15.88 -8.92
CA ALA A 116 5.16 -16.42 -10.25
C ALA A 116 3.69 -16.85 -10.43
N LEU A 117 3.00 -17.21 -9.33
CA LEU A 117 1.58 -17.56 -9.35
C LEU A 117 0.69 -16.36 -9.66
N LEU A 118 1.18 -15.13 -9.48
CA LEU A 118 0.42 -13.91 -9.79
C LEU A 118 -0.02 -13.88 -11.25
N SER A 119 0.79 -14.33 -12.20
CA SER A 119 0.36 -14.37 -13.61
C SER A 119 -0.91 -15.21 -13.82
N GLY A 120 -1.02 -16.33 -13.08
CA GLY A 120 -2.20 -17.19 -13.10
C GLY A 120 -3.38 -16.59 -12.36
N VAL A 121 -3.14 -16.03 -11.16
CA VAL A 121 -4.16 -15.31 -10.37
C VAL A 121 -4.77 -14.19 -11.20
N LEU A 122 -3.92 -13.35 -11.78
CA LEU A 122 -4.24 -12.11 -12.46
C LEU A 122 -4.74 -12.32 -13.90
N GLY A 123 -4.61 -13.53 -14.44
CA GLY A 123 -4.97 -13.85 -15.83
C GLY A 123 -4.17 -13.06 -16.86
N ALA A 124 -2.94 -12.64 -16.51
CA ALA A 124 -2.07 -11.81 -17.34
C ALA A 124 -0.64 -12.37 -17.33
N GLN A 125 0.02 -12.38 -18.49
CA GLN A 125 1.43 -12.77 -18.57
C GLN A 125 2.30 -11.64 -18.00
N LEU A 126 2.80 -11.82 -16.77
CA LEU A 126 3.72 -10.86 -16.14
C LEU A 126 5.17 -11.31 -16.36
N ASN A 127 6.00 -10.41 -16.88
CA ASN A 127 7.44 -10.60 -16.86
C ASN A 127 8.00 -10.14 -15.51
N LEU A 128 7.96 -11.01 -14.50
CA LEU A 128 8.41 -10.66 -13.15
C LEU A 128 9.91 -10.34 -13.04
N SER A 129 10.71 -10.80 -14.00
CA SER A 129 12.17 -10.64 -13.98
C SER A 129 12.65 -9.20 -14.18
N VAL A 130 11.80 -8.32 -14.73
CA VAL A 130 12.15 -6.91 -14.98
C VAL A 130 11.69 -5.97 -13.86
N PHE A 131 10.89 -6.47 -12.92
CA PHE A 131 10.39 -5.66 -11.83
C PHE A 131 11.27 -5.79 -10.60
N VAL A 132 11.73 -4.64 -10.10
CA VAL A 132 12.48 -4.51 -8.85
C VAL A 132 11.58 -3.81 -7.82
N VAL A 133 11.49 -4.38 -6.63
CA VAL A 133 10.50 -4.02 -5.61
C VAL A 133 11.13 -4.01 -4.21
N THR A 134 10.42 -3.38 -3.27
CA THR A 134 10.77 -3.45 -1.85
C THR A 134 10.69 -4.90 -1.35
N ALA A 135 11.79 -5.39 -0.77
CA ALA A 135 11.87 -6.77 -0.31
C ALA A 135 10.79 -7.15 0.70
N GLN A 136 10.48 -6.27 1.67
CA GLN A 136 9.46 -6.53 2.68
C GLN A 136 8.07 -6.76 2.09
N LEU A 137 7.65 -5.94 1.13
CA LEU A 137 6.35 -6.10 0.46
C LEU A 137 6.31 -7.36 -0.40
N ALA A 138 7.35 -7.60 -1.19
CA ALA A 138 7.45 -8.78 -2.04
C ALA A 138 7.46 -10.09 -1.23
N GLY A 139 8.23 -10.13 -0.14
CA GLY A 139 8.24 -11.25 0.79
C GLY A 139 6.91 -11.44 1.49
N GLY A 140 6.20 -10.36 1.82
CA GLY A 140 4.85 -10.40 2.37
C GLY A 140 3.85 -11.05 1.40
N PHE A 141 3.81 -10.60 0.14
CA PHE A 141 2.93 -11.19 -0.88
C PHE A 141 3.30 -12.63 -1.21
N ASP A 142 4.60 -12.96 -1.26
CA ASP A 142 5.07 -14.34 -1.43
C ASP A 142 4.58 -15.26 -0.30
N ALA A 143 4.67 -14.80 0.95
CA ALA A 143 4.18 -15.54 2.11
C ALA A 143 2.66 -15.74 2.06
N GLN A 144 1.91 -14.72 1.65
CA GLN A 144 0.46 -14.82 1.47
C GLN A 144 0.07 -15.86 0.39
N LEU A 145 0.72 -15.82 -0.78
CA LEU A 145 0.46 -16.78 -1.85
C LEU A 145 0.86 -18.22 -1.48
N ARG A 146 1.91 -18.37 -0.66
CA ARG A 146 2.36 -19.66 -0.12
C ARG A 146 1.38 -20.23 0.90
N ALA A 147 0.87 -19.40 1.81
CA ALA A 147 -0.06 -19.81 2.86
C ALA A 147 -1.47 -20.05 2.32
N HIS A 148 -1.85 -19.36 1.25
CA HIS A 148 -3.19 -19.41 0.67
C HIS A 148 -3.14 -19.75 -0.82
N PRO A 149 -3.01 -21.05 -1.18
CA PRO A 149 -3.05 -21.48 -2.57
C PRO A 149 -4.33 -21.00 -3.27
N VAL A 150 -4.21 -20.74 -4.57
CA VAL A 150 -5.13 -19.98 -5.43
C VAL A 150 -6.53 -20.58 -5.75
N PRO A 151 -6.96 -21.83 -5.42
CA PRO A 151 -8.22 -22.37 -5.96
C PRO A 151 -9.52 -21.62 -5.65
N SER A 152 -9.53 -20.64 -4.73
CA SER A 152 -10.72 -19.87 -4.37
C SER A 152 -10.44 -18.37 -4.38
N LEU A 153 -10.39 -17.77 -5.58
CA LEU A 153 -10.43 -16.32 -5.79
C LEU A 153 -11.81 -15.72 -5.47
N GLU A 154 -12.51 -16.29 -4.49
CA GLU A 154 -13.77 -15.74 -4.00
C GLU A 154 -13.46 -14.40 -3.29
N PRO A 155 -14.12 -13.29 -3.67
CA PRO A 155 -13.81 -11.95 -3.18
C PRO A 155 -13.72 -11.86 -1.65
N GLY A 156 -14.63 -12.54 -0.94
CA GLY A 156 -14.68 -12.53 0.52
C GLY A 156 -13.47 -13.21 1.16
N TRP A 157 -12.95 -14.28 0.56
CA TRP A 157 -11.75 -14.96 1.06
C TRP A 157 -10.51 -14.07 0.93
N ILE A 158 -10.37 -13.39 -0.22
CA ILE A 158 -9.27 -12.45 -0.43
C ILE A 158 -9.32 -11.33 0.61
N GLN A 159 -10.50 -10.75 0.86
CA GLN A 159 -10.65 -9.71 1.87
C GLN A 159 -10.29 -10.21 3.28
N GLU A 160 -10.65 -11.45 3.63
CA GLU A 160 -10.25 -12.07 4.90
C GLU A 160 -8.72 -12.18 5.02
N VAL A 161 -8.06 -12.67 3.97
CA VAL A 161 -6.59 -12.81 3.91
C VAL A 161 -5.89 -11.46 4.07
N LEU A 162 -6.36 -10.41 3.37
CA LEU A 162 -5.78 -9.06 3.47
C LEU A 162 -6.06 -8.36 4.81
N SER A 163 -6.96 -8.92 5.63
CA SER A 163 -7.28 -8.41 6.96
C SER A 163 -6.39 -9.00 8.05
N GLN A 164 -5.49 -9.94 7.72
CA GLN A 164 -4.65 -10.65 8.69
C GLN A 164 -3.20 -10.15 8.71
N ASN A 165 -2.48 -10.43 9.81
CA ASN A 165 -1.03 -10.31 9.82
C ASN A 165 -0.42 -11.28 8.80
N ILE A 166 0.70 -10.91 8.20
CA ILE A 166 1.43 -11.79 7.29
C ILE A 166 2.49 -12.54 8.11
N THR A 167 2.40 -13.86 8.20
CA THR A 167 3.37 -14.68 8.94
C THR A 167 4.32 -15.41 8.00
N ASP A 168 5.39 -15.99 8.58
CA ASP A 168 6.34 -16.85 7.86
C ASP A 168 6.99 -16.18 6.65
N VAL A 169 7.20 -14.86 6.74
CA VAL A 169 7.85 -14.07 5.69
C VAL A 169 9.31 -14.52 5.57
N SER A 170 9.67 -14.95 4.35
CA SER A 170 11.03 -15.38 4.01
C SER A 170 12.03 -14.24 4.24
N PRO A 171 13.29 -14.53 4.59
CA PRO A 171 14.31 -13.50 4.72
C PRO A 171 14.63 -12.85 3.38
N HIS A 172 15.29 -11.70 3.44
CA HIS A 172 15.74 -10.95 2.28
C HIS A 172 16.67 -11.81 1.40
N PRO A 173 16.36 -12.01 0.11
CA PRO A 173 17.12 -12.92 -0.78
C PRO A 173 18.63 -12.63 -0.86
N GLN A 174 19.01 -11.35 -0.80
CA GLN A 174 20.42 -10.94 -0.91
C GLN A 174 21.16 -10.81 0.44
N THR A 175 20.52 -10.25 1.48
CA THR A 175 21.18 -9.95 2.76
C THR A 175 20.95 -11.00 3.84
N GLY A 176 19.92 -11.85 3.69
CA GLY A 176 19.50 -12.82 4.71
C GLY A 176 18.77 -12.20 5.92
N GLU A 177 18.58 -10.87 5.96
CA GLU A 177 17.83 -10.20 7.04
C GLU A 177 16.38 -10.68 7.06
N THR A 178 15.80 -10.83 8.24
CA THR A 178 14.36 -11.09 8.35
C THR A 178 13.56 -9.92 7.79
N LEU A 179 12.42 -10.19 7.14
CA LEU A 179 11.59 -9.14 6.52
C LEU A 179 10.33 -8.80 7.34
N GLY A 180 10.05 -9.51 8.42
CA GLY A 180 9.02 -9.11 9.39
C GLY A 180 9.45 -7.91 10.24
N ASN A 181 8.46 -7.27 10.86
CA ASN A 181 8.69 -6.14 11.76
C ASN A 181 9.43 -6.60 13.03
N GLY A 182 10.19 -5.71 13.67
CA GLY A 182 10.89 -6.01 14.92
C GLY A 182 11.89 -7.17 14.80
N ALA A 183 12.50 -7.34 13.61
CA ALA A 183 13.38 -8.45 13.25
C ALA A 183 12.74 -9.86 13.29
N GLY A 184 11.41 -9.97 13.38
CA GLY A 184 10.68 -11.23 13.29
C GLY A 184 10.36 -11.68 11.86
N THR A 185 9.51 -12.69 11.73
CA THR A 185 8.99 -13.21 10.45
C THR A 185 7.55 -12.79 10.18
N THR A 186 7.01 -11.87 10.99
CA THR A 186 5.63 -11.37 10.88
C THR A 186 5.62 -9.92 10.45
N ILE A 187 4.82 -9.60 9.43
CA ILE A 187 4.44 -8.23 9.08
C ILE A 187 3.04 -7.97 9.68
N TYR A 188 2.97 -7.03 10.62
CA TYR A 188 1.75 -6.74 11.36
C TYR A 188 0.80 -5.84 10.57
N ARG A 189 -0.49 -6.13 10.69
CA ARG A 189 -1.58 -5.21 10.33
C ARG A 189 -1.44 -3.91 11.11
N LEU A 190 -1.79 -2.80 10.47
CA LEU A 190 -1.94 -1.53 11.15
C LEU A 190 -3.04 -1.63 12.21
N ARG A 191 -2.68 -1.26 13.45
CA ARG A 191 -3.58 -1.19 14.60
C ARG A 191 -3.00 -0.26 15.66
N GLU A 192 -3.82 0.30 16.52
CA GLU A 192 -3.35 1.10 17.66
C GLU A 192 -2.36 0.31 18.53
N GLY A 193 -1.23 0.94 18.82
CA GLY A 193 -0.14 0.32 19.57
C GLY A 193 0.76 -0.62 18.76
N VAL A 194 0.59 -0.76 17.43
CA VAL A 194 1.47 -1.61 16.61
C VAL A 194 2.92 -1.10 16.59
N GLU A 195 3.13 0.20 16.76
CA GLU A 195 4.44 0.84 16.82
C GLU A 195 5.34 0.26 17.92
N ARG A 196 4.75 -0.40 18.94
CA ARG A 196 5.50 -1.08 20.01
C ARG A 196 6.44 -2.17 19.48
N PHE A 197 6.09 -2.78 18.34
CA PHE A 197 6.91 -3.81 17.70
C PHE A 197 8.12 -3.22 16.96
N LEU A 198 8.18 -1.89 16.82
CA LEU A 198 9.29 -1.16 16.20
C LEU A 198 10.21 -0.49 17.23
N ILE A 199 9.84 -0.50 18.52
CA ILE A 199 10.64 0.13 19.57
C ILE A 199 11.87 -0.74 19.84
N THR A 200 13.06 -0.19 19.58
CA THR A 200 14.35 -0.84 19.84
C THR A 200 14.95 -0.50 21.21
N ASP A 201 14.49 0.59 21.85
CA ASP A 201 14.90 0.98 23.21
C ASP A 201 13.67 1.17 24.11
N ILE A 202 13.50 0.28 25.09
CA ILE A 202 12.33 0.26 25.99
C ILE A 202 12.43 1.27 27.15
N ASN A 203 13.61 1.87 27.38
CA ASN A 203 13.89 2.62 28.60
C ASN A 203 13.60 4.13 28.52
N SER A 204 13.09 4.63 27.40
CA SER A 204 12.78 6.06 27.21
C SER A 204 11.29 6.35 27.38
N LEU A 205 10.96 7.28 28.28
CA LEU A 205 9.59 7.73 28.52
C LEU A 205 9.04 8.51 27.31
N GLY A 206 7.84 8.17 26.83
CA GLY A 206 7.18 8.84 25.70
C GLY A 206 7.44 8.23 24.31
N HIS A 207 8.06 7.04 24.24
CA HIS A 207 8.39 6.39 22.98
C HIS A 207 7.19 6.05 22.09
N SER A 208 6.02 5.69 22.66
CA SER A 208 4.87 5.27 21.84
C SER A 208 4.37 6.38 20.91
N ALA A 209 4.18 7.61 21.44
CA ALA A 209 3.74 8.75 20.63
C ALA A 209 4.78 9.12 19.56
N ARG A 210 6.08 9.14 19.90
CA ARG A 210 7.14 9.37 18.90
C ARG A 210 7.27 8.24 17.89
N ALA A 211 7.00 7.00 18.30
CA ALA A 211 7.05 5.84 17.42
C ALA A 211 5.89 5.87 16.41
N GLN A 212 4.68 6.32 16.80
CA GLN A 212 3.59 6.54 15.84
C GLN A 212 3.94 7.61 14.80
N SER A 213 4.69 8.66 15.17
CA SER A 213 5.21 9.66 14.23
C SER A 213 6.24 9.11 13.23
N THR A 214 6.67 7.85 13.36
CA THR A 214 7.59 7.18 12.40
C THR A 214 6.90 6.11 11.56
N VAL A 215 5.71 5.66 11.96
CA VAL A 215 4.91 4.71 11.19
C VAL A 215 4.11 5.47 10.15
N TRP A 216 4.56 5.43 8.90
CA TRP A 216 3.79 5.94 7.78
C TRP A 216 2.64 4.99 7.45
N VAL A 217 1.55 5.55 6.94
CA VAL A 217 0.30 4.80 6.73
C VAL A 217 -0.28 5.00 5.34
N MET A 218 -0.32 6.25 4.88
CA MET A 218 -0.88 6.59 3.57
C MET A 218 -0.04 7.67 2.91
N PHE A 219 0.05 7.68 1.59
CA PHE A 219 0.84 8.68 0.86
C PHE A 219 0.20 9.03 -0.47
N ASP A 220 0.54 10.20 -1.03
CA ASP A 220 0.10 10.58 -2.37
C ASP A 220 0.67 9.58 -3.40
N GLN A 221 -0.21 8.98 -4.21
CA GLN A 221 0.20 8.03 -5.24
C GLN A 221 0.70 8.72 -6.50
N THR A 222 1.77 8.17 -7.07
CA THR A 222 2.21 8.44 -8.43
C THR A 222 1.53 7.48 -9.39
N VAL A 223 0.63 7.98 -10.26
CA VAL A 223 0.13 7.19 -11.38
C VAL A 223 0.95 7.48 -12.62
N GLN A 224 1.70 6.50 -13.10
CA GLN A 224 2.23 6.48 -14.45
C GLN A 224 1.18 5.86 -15.38
N ARG A 225 0.69 6.62 -16.36
CA ARG A 225 -0.09 6.10 -17.51
C ARG A 225 0.79 6.14 -18.75
N GLY A 226 1.34 5.00 -19.15
CA GLY A 226 2.29 4.93 -20.26
C GLY A 226 3.53 5.79 -20.02
N ASN A 227 3.88 6.66 -20.97
CA ASN A 227 5.00 7.60 -20.84
C ASN A 227 4.65 8.90 -20.06
N ARG A 228 3.46 9.00 -19.46
CA ARG A 228 3.05 10.18 -18.67
C ARG A 228 2.96 9.84 -17.18
N ILE A 229 3.76 10.53 -16.37
CA ILE A 229 3.62 10.58 -14.92
C ILE A 229 2.50 11.60 -14.64
N LEU A 230 1.28 11.13 -14.38
CA LEU A 230 0.09 11.97 -14.26
C LEU A 230 -0.17 12.47 -12.84
N SER A 231 0.60 12.01 -11.85
CA SER A 231 0.46 12.49 -10.48
C SER A 231 1.83 12.53 -9.81
N ASN A 232 2.73 13.35 -10.34
CA ASN A 232 3.84 13.85 -9.55
C ASN A 232 3.34 15.14 -8.92
N HIS A 233 3.38 15.28 -7.60
CA HIS A 233 3.45 16.60 -7.02
C HIS A 233 4.77 17.17 -7.57
N GLN A 234 4.71 17.97 -8.65
CA GLN A 234 5.79 18.91 -8.93
C GLN A 234 5.85 19.77 -7.65
N PRO A 235 6.87 19.60 -6.78
CA PRO A 235 8.27 19.27 -7.10
C PRO A 235 8.84 18.03 -6.38
N GLY A 236 8.86 16.86 -7.02
CA GLY A 236 9.77 15.75 -6.69
C GLY A 236 9.60 15.17 -5.28
N GLY A 237 8.38 14.79 -4.88
CA GLY A 237 8.09 14.11 -3.61
C GLY A 237 6.61 13.79 -3.43
N ALA A 238 6.22 13.32 -2.24
CA ALA A 238 4.83 13.06 -1.87
C ALA A 238 4.53 13.52 -0.44
N ASN A 239 3.28 13.89 -0.18
CA ASN A 239 2.81 14.01 1.19
C ASN A 239 2.56 12.61 1.77
N VAL A 240 2.99 12.39 3.00
CA VAL A 240 2.88 11.14 3.74
C VAL A 240 2.13 11.38 5.03
N LEU A 241 1.05 10.63 5.25
CA LEU A 241 0.32 10.50 6.50
C LEU A 241 1.02 9.49 7.41
N TYR A 242 1.21 9.88 8.66
CA TYR A 242 1.73 9.03 9.72
C TYR A 242 0.63 8.61 10.70
N MET A 243 0.93 7.59 11.50
CA MET A 243 -0.03 6.93 12.38
C MET A 243 -0.54 7.84 13.50
N ASP A 244 0.20 8.87 13.89
CA ASP A 244 -0.25 9.90 14.84
C ASP A 244 -1.17 10.97 14.20
N GLY A 245 -1.43 10.86 12.89
CA GLY A 245 -2.28 11.77 12.12
C GLY A 245 -1.55 12.98 11.53
N HIS A 246 -0.25 13.16 11.78
CA HIS A 246 0.49 14.22 11.11
C HIS A 246 0.76 13.87 9.64
N VAL A 247 0.96 14.90 8.83
CA VAL A 247 1.32 14.76 7.42
C VAL A 247 2.60 15.54 7.18
N ALA A 248 3.60 14.87 6.60
CA ALA A 248 4.87 15.49 6.23
C ALA A 248 5.13 15.30 4.73
N TYR A 249 5.82 16.26 4.13
CA TYR A 249 6.30 16.12 2.76
C TYR A 249 7.62 15.35 2.75
N VAL A 250 7.70 14.31 1.93
CA VAL A 250 8.92 13.51 1.73
C VAL A 250 9.35 13.67 0.29
N GLY A 251 10.57 14.19 0.09
CA GLY A 251 11.15 14.37 -1.24
C GLY A 251 11.63 13.06 -1.86
N TYR A 252 11.38 12.90 -3.16
CA TYR A 252 12.07 11.95 -4.02
C TYR A 252 13.47 12.49 -4.33
N GLU A 253 14.48 11.67 -4.10
CA GLU A 253 15.75 11.83 -4.78
C GLU A 253 15.78 10.86 -5.96
N HIS A 254 16.11 11.36 -7.15
CA HIS A 254 16.27 10.52 -8.33
C HIS A 254 17.62 9.81 -8.28
N GLY A 255 17.60 8.48 -8.38
CA GLY A 255 18.80 7.68 -8.59
C GLY A 255 19.23 7.72 -10.05
N PRO A 256 20.36 7.08 -10.39
CA PRO A 256 20.81 6.99 -11.78
C PRO A 256 19.77 6.26 -12.64
N TYR A 257 19.60 6.70 -13.89
CA TYR A 257 18.81 5.97 -14.88
C TYR A 257 19.53 4.66 -15.26
N ASP A 258 18.82 3.54 -15.22
CA ASP A 258 19.32 2.26 -15.73
C ASP A 258 18.89 2.08 -17.20
N PRO A 259 19.81 2.22 -18.17
CA PRO A 259 19.48 2.09 -19.59
C PRO A 259 19.21 0.65 -20.03
N GLN A 260 19.59 -0.37 -19.24
CA GLN A 260 19.27 -1.77 -19.53
C GLN A 260 17.86 -2.13 -19.09
N LEU A 261 17.40 -1.54 -17.97
CA LEU A 261 16.07 -1.77 -17.41
C LEU A 261 15.03 -0.74 -17.89
N GLY A 262 15.44 0.39 -18.46
CA GLY A 262 14.54 1.44 -18.94
C GLY A 262 13.81 2.20 -17.83
N ILE A 263 14.34 2.16 -16.61
CA ILE A 263 13.74 2.76 -15.40
C ILE A 263 14.73 3.68 -14.69
N TRP A 264 14.22 4.65 -13.96
CA TRP A 264 15.02 5.40 -12.99
C TRP A 264 15.20 4.54 -11.74
N LEU A 265 16.44 4.31 -11.32
CA LEU A 265 16.72 3.63 -10.05
C LEU A 265 16.36 4.56 -8.88
N ASP A 266 16.11 3.96 -7.72
CA ASP A 266 15.90 4.73 -6.50
C ASP A 266 17.14 5.57 -6.18
N GLY A 267 16.93 6.87 -5.95
CA GLY A 267 17.93 7.69 -5.28
C GLY A 267 17.79 7.55 -3.77
N PRO A 268 18.59 8.30 -2.98
CA PRO A 268 18.44 8.34 -1.53
C PRO A 268 17.08 8.98 -1.14
N ALA A 269 16.00 8.21 -1.16
CA ALA A 269 14.71 8.66 -0.68
C ALA A 269 14.46 8.11 0.73
N THR A 270 13.77 8.89 1.57
CA THR A 270 13.33 8.39 2.87
C THR A 270 12.05 7.57 2.66
N PRO A 271 11.94 6.34 3.20
CA PRO A 271 10.68 5.62 3.28
C PRO A 271 9.49 6.49 3.74
N PRO A 272 8.27 6.30 3.20
CA PRO A 272 7.87 5.29 2.19
C PRO A 272 8.14 5.64 0.73
N VAL A 273 8.57 6.87 0.45
CA VAL A 273 8.33 7.45 -0.87
C VAL A 273 9.54 7.23 -1.78
N MET A 274 9.75 5.96 -2.14
CA MET A 274 10.77 5.56 -3.11
C MET A 274 10.11 5.29 -4.47
N PRO A 275 10.77 5.58 -5.61
CA PRO A 275 10.27 5.18 -6.93
C PRO A 275 9.96 3.67 -7.05
N SER A 276 10.71 2.79 -6.35
CA SER A 276 10.43 1.35 -6.29
C SER A 276 9.16 0.99 -5.51
N MET A 277 8.74 1.84 -4.57
CA MET A 277 7.43 1.71 -3.94
C MET A 277 6.37 1.87 -5.02
N ALA A 278 6.48 2.89 -5.88
CA ALA A 278 5.63 3.09 -7.04
C ALA A 278 5.69 1.92 -8.04
N SER A 279 6.85 1.27 -8.24
CA SER A 279 6.97 0.04 -9.04
C SER A 279 6.23 -1.16 -8.42
N THR A 280 6.28 -1.30 -7.10
CA THR A 280 5.47 -2.31 -6.37
C THR A 280 3.96 -2.01 -6.54
N LEU A 281 3.58 -0.73 -6.45
CA LEU A 281 2.21 -0.28 -6.76
C LEU A 281 1.85 -0.47 -8.23
N THR A 282 2.82 -0.43 -9.13
CA THR A 282 2.65 -0.64 -10.57
C THR A 282 2.50 -2.13 -10.87
N ILE A 283 3.11 -3.06 -10.13
CA ILE A 283 2.79 -4.49 -10.34
C ILE A 283 1.38 -4.81 -9.84
N LEU A 284 1.01 -4.24 -8.69
CA LEU A 284 -0.33 -4.41 -8.11
C LEU A 284 -1.40 -3.59 -8.85
N GLY A 285 -1.01 -2.51 -9.53
CA GLY A 285 -1.90 -1.51 -10.10
C GLY A 285 -1.73 -1.22 -11.60
N ALA A 286 -0.70 -1.69 -12.30
CA ALA A 286 -0.58 -1.70 -13.78
C ALA A 286 -1.27 -2.91 -14.40
N ALA A 287 -1.99 -3.63 -13.57
CA ALA A 287 -3.20 -4.36 -13.89
C ALA A 287 -4.37 -3.51 -14.46
N ARG A 288 -4.13 -2.22 -14.73
CA ARG A 288 -5.12 -1.22 -15.20
C ARG A 288 -5.49 -1.40 -16.66
#